data_AF-A0A5C2FHB2-F1
#
_entry.id   AF-A0A5C2FHB2-F1
#
_cell.length_a   1.000
_cell.length_b   1.000
_cell.length_c   1.000
_cell.angle_alpha   90.00
_cell.angle_beta   90.00
_cell.angle_gamma   90.00
#
_symmetry.space_group_name_H-M   'P 1'
#
loop_
_entity.id
_entity.type
_entity.pdbx_description
1 polymer ?
#
loop_
_entity_poly.entity_id
_entity_poly.type
_entity_poly.pdbx_seq_one_letter_code
_entity_poly.pdbx_strand_id
1 'polypeptide(L)'
;MDSKESVGQSKWGRSRFGGSTALLIILSLLGGLVLCAAMALIWWTFGPEADQQRKMLSGLVFALLMLPAASALCWVFMLDRDTLAGAVRDPESSIEGKWYEKAVFGAFHDLIALCGLGAMALGLLRIDVEPVMLLVGVVLLAAVDVLVRYLVIKKVEG
;
A
#
# COMPACT_ATOMS: atom_id res chain seq x y z
N MET A 1 33.97 -0.96 -18.61
CA MET A 1 33.96 -0.49 -17.21
C MET A 1 33.40 0.92 -17.23
N ASP A 2 32.08 1.03 -17.24
CA ASP A 2 31.39 2.32 -17.22
C ASP A 2 31.39 2.84 -15.78
N SER A 3 32.20 3.87 -15.56
CA SER A 3 32.15 4.70 -14.37
C SER A 3 30.82 5.46 -14.36
N LYS A 4 29.77 4.85 -13.81
CA LYS A 4 28.60 5.61 -13.36
C LYS A 4 29.11 6.60 -12.31
N GLU A 5 29.23 7.86 -12.72
CA GLU A 5 29.47 8.98 -11.82
C GLU A 5 28.56 8.83 -10.60
N SER A 6 29.12 9.02 -9.40
CA SER A 6 28.37 8.98 -8.15
C SER A 6 27.34 10.11 -8.16
N VAL A 7 26.16 9.85 -8.71
CA VAL A 7 25.00 10.72 -8.60
C VAL A 7 24.76 10.89 -7.10
N GLY A 8 25.05 12.08 -6.57
CA GLY A 8 25.00 12.34 -5.13
C GLY A 8 23.66 11.89 -4.54
N GLN A 9 23.73 11.02 -3.54
CA GLN A 9 22.55 10.59 -2.81
C GLN A 9 21.91 11.79 -2.11
N SER A 10 20.59 11.93 -2.22
CA SER A 10 19.84 13.02 -1.58
C SER A 10 18.85 12.46 -0.57
N LYS A 11 18.50 13.26 0.45
CA LYS A 11 17.55 12.86 1.50
C LYS A 11 16.15 12.52 0.98
N TRP A 12 15.79 13.05 -0.19
CA TRP A 12 14.46 12.90 -0.80
C TRP A 12 14.46 12.05 -2.07
N GLY A 13 15.65 11.64 -2.52
CA GLY A 13 15.87 10.94 -3.78
C GLY A 13 15.52 11.75 -5.04
N ARG A 14 15.53 11.08 -6.19
CA ARG A 14 15.26 11.63 -7.53
C ARG A 14 14.23 10.73 -8.21
N SER A 15 13.58 11.25 -9.25
CA SER A 15 12.60 10.50 -10.04
C SER A 15 13.28 9.40 -10.86
N ARG A 16 12.65 8.22 -10.94
CA ARG A 16 13.07 7.10 -11.81
C ARG A 16 13.02 7.42 -13.29
N PHE A 17 12.25 8.45 -13.67
CA PHE A 17 12.11 8.91 -15.06
C PHE A 17 13.22 9.89 -15.46
N GLY A 18 14.25 10.05 -14.61
CA GLY A 18 15.26 11.10 -14.75
C GLY A 18 14.80 12.43 -14.16
N GLY A 19 15.73 13.36 -13.99
CA GLY A 19 15.47 14.72 -13.51
C GLY A 19 15.93 15.00 -12.08
N SER A 20 15.33 16.02 -11.46
CA SER A 20 15.70 16.53 -10.13
C SER A 20 14.74 16.04 -9.04
N THR A 21 15.15 16.19 -7.79
CA THR A 21 14.28 16.00 -6.61
C THR A 21 13.02 16.86 -6.67
N ALA A 22 13.11 18.07 -7.22
CA ALA A 22 11.95 18.95 -7.37
C ALA A 22 10.88 18.35 -8.29
N LEU A 23 11.28 17.72 -9.40
CA LEU A 23 10.36 17.02 -10.30
C LEU A 23 9.64 15.88 -9.57
N LEU A 24 10.38 15.07 -8.78
CA LEU A 24 9.79 14.00 -7.99
C LEU A 24 8.72 14.53 -7.03
N ILE A 25 9.01 15.61 -6.28
CA ILE A 25 8.05 16.21 -5.34
C ILE A 25 6.80 16.70 -6.08
N ILE A 26 6.98 17.47 -7.17
CA ILE A 26 5.86 18.01 -7.95
C ILE A 26 4.99 16.88 -8.50
N LEU A 27 5.61 15.86 -9.09
CA LEU A 27 4.89 14.74 -9.69
C LEU A 27 4.16 13.91 -8.63
N SER A 28 4.74 13.77 -7.43
CA SER A 28 4.10 13.10 -6.29
C SER A 28 2.89 13.87 -5.76
N LEU A 29 2.98 15.20 -5.69
CA LEU A 29 1.86 16.05 -5.30
C LEU A 29 0.74 16.02 -6.34
N LEU A 30 1.08 16.09 -7.63
CA LEU A 30 0.11 15.98 -8.72
C LEU A 30 -0.55 14.60 -8.75
N GLY A 31 0.23 13.53 -8.62
CA GLY A 31 -0.31 12.17 -8.53
C GLY A 31 -1.23 12.00 -7.31
N GLY A 32 -0.84 12.53 -6.16
CA GLY A 32 -1.67 12.54 -4.97
C GLY A 32 -2.98 13.31 -5.15
N LEU A 33 -2.95 14.47 -5.83
CA LEU A 33 -4.14 15.23 -6.17
C LEU A 33 -5.08 14.45 -7.09
N VAL A 34 -4.55 13.76 -8.10
CA VAL A 34 -5.35 12.91 -9.01
C VAL A 34 -6.00 11.77 -8.24
N LEU A 35 -5.27 11.09 -7.35
CA LEU A 35 -5.82 10.04 -6.48
C LEU A 35 -6.92 10.58 -5.56
N CYS A 36 -6.71 11.75 -4.95
CA CYS A 36 -7.71 12.37 -4.08
C CYS A 36 -8.96 12.80 -4.85
N ALA A 37 -8.82 13.29 -6.08
CA ALA A 37 -9.95 13.59 -6.95
C ALA A 37 -10.75 12.32 -7.28
N ALA A 38 -10.06 11.20 -7.59
CA ALA A 38 -10.71 9.91 -7.79
C ALA A 38 -11.46 9.43 -6.54
N MET A 39 -10.85 9.57 -5.36
CA MET A 39 -11.48 9.23 -4.08
C MET A 39 -12.71 10.09 -3.79
N ALA A 40 -12.65 11.40 -4.07
CA ALA A 40 -13.79 12.30 -3.93
C ALA A 40 -14.93 11.95 -4.92
N LEU A 41 -14.60 11.53 -6.14
CA LEU A 41 -15.58 11.03 -7.12
C LEU A 41 -16.24 9.73 -6.65
N ILE A 42 -15.46 8.79 -6.08
CA ILE A 42 -16.00 7.56 -5.49
C ILE A 42 -16.94 7.90 -4.33
N TRP A 43 -16.57 8.86 -3.47
CA TRP A 43 -17.42 9.34 -2.40
C TRP A 43 -18.69 10.02 -2.93
N TRP A 44 -18.58 10.77 -4.02
CA TRP A 44 -19.71 11.39 -4.68
C TRP A 44 -20.76 10.37 -5.14
N THR A 45 -20.30 9.27 -5.75
CA THR A 45 -21.17 8.25 -6.34
C THR A 45 -21.68 7.23 -5.34
N PHE A 46 -20.85 6.80 -4.38
CA PHE A 46 -21.15 5.69 -3.46
C PHE A 46 -21.21 6.10 -1.98
N GLY A 47 -20.93 7.36 -1.67
CA GLY A 47 -21.02 7.86 -0.29
C GLY A 47 -22.45 7.90 0.23
N PRO A 48 -22.61 8.03 1.55
CA PRO A 48 -23.91 7.94 2.22
C PRO A 48 -24.93 8.96 1.70
N GLU A 49 -26.21 8.57 1.76
CA GLU A 49 -27.33 9.45 1.44
C GLU A 49 -27.34 10.64 2.42
N ALA A 50 -27.10 11.85 1.91
CA ALA A 50 -27.07 13.07 2.69
C ALA A 50 -27.37 14.26 1.78
N ASP A 51 -27.70 15.42 2.37
CA ASP A 51 -27.81 16.67 1.62
C ASP A 51 -26.58 16.89 0.75
N GLN A 52 -26.80 17.34 -0.49
CA GLN A 52 -25.77 17.65 -1.50
C GLN A 52 -24.54 18.33 -0.87
N GLN A 53 -24.78 19.38 -0.08
CA GLN A 53 -23.72 20.16 0.56
C GLN A 53 -22.93 19.36 1.61
N ARG A 54 -23.60 18.53 2.42
CA ARG A 54 -22.95 17.67 3.42
C ARG A 54 -22.15 16.54 2.76
N LYS A 55 -22.68 15.97 1.67
CA LYS A 55 -21.99 14.95 0.88
C LYS A 55 -20.73 15.50 0.22
N MET A 56 -20.80 16.70 -0.38
CA MET A 56 -19.63 17.38 -0.94
C MET A 56 -18.59 17.71 0.14
N LEU A 57 -19.02 18.26 1.28
CA LEU A 57 -18.10 18.65 2.35
C LEU A 57 -17.36 17.45 2.96
N SER A 58 -18.08 16.36 3.24
CA SER A 58 -17.48 15.13 3.77
C SER A 58 -16.47 14.49 2.81
N GLY A 59 -16.79 14.46 1.51
CA GLY A 59 -15.87 13.97 0.47
C GLY A 59 -14.62 14.83 0.34
N LEU A 60 -14.75 16.16 0.41
CA LEU A 60 -13.60 17.08 0.38
C LEU A 60 -12.72 16.94 1.62
N VAL A 61 -13.31 16.85 2.81
CA VAL A 61 -12.56 16.63 4.05
C VAL A 61 -11.79 15.31 3.99
N PHE A 62 -12.45 14.24 3.54
CA PHE A 62 -11.79 12.93 3.36
C PHE A 62 -10.62 13.01 2.36
N ALA A 63 -10.82 13.63 1.20
CA ALA A 63 -9.78 13.78 0.18
C ALA A 63 -8.59 14.62 0.68
N LEU A 64 -8.85 15.71 1.40
CA LEU A 64 -7.81 16.56 2.00
C LEU A 64 -6.99 15.81 3.05
N LEU A 65 -7.65 15.01 3.89
CA LEU A 65 -6.97 14.18 4.89
C LEU A 65 -6.12 13.08 4.26
N MET A 66 -6.54 12.56 3.10
CA MET A 66 -5.81 11.51 2.37
C MET A 66 -4.70 12.05 1.47
N LEU A 67 -4.67 13.35 1.18
CA LEU A 67 -3.69 13.96 0.30
C LEU A 67 -2.22 13.67 0.70
N PRO A 68 -1.81 13.81 1.99
CA PRO A 68 -0.43 13.49 2.37
C PRO A 68 -0.08 12.02 2.13
N ALA A 69 -1.00 11.10 2.42
CA ALA A 69 -0.79 9.66 2.24
C ALA A 69 -0.73 9.29 0.74
N ALA A 70 -1.64 9.83 -0.07
CA ALA A 70 -1.67 9.63 -1.51
C ALA A 70 -0.41 10.19 -2.19
N SER A 71 0.03 11.40 -1.81
CA SER A 71 1.26 11.98 -2.33
C SER A 71 2.50 11.20 -1.89
N ALA A 72 2.56 10.72 -0.64
CA ALA A 72 3.64 9.86 -0.19
C ALA A 72 3.67 8.53 -0.96
N LEU A 73 2.52 7.94 -1.26
CA LEU A 73 2.42 6.74 -2.07
C LEU A 73 2.96 6.97 -3.50
N CYS A 74 2.53 8.06 -4.14
CA CYS A 74 3.06 8.44 -5.45
C CYS A 74 4.57 8.69 -5.41
N TRP A 75 5.07 9.31 -4.35
CA TRP A 75 6.50 9.51 -4.13
C TRP A 75 7.25 8.18 -4.07
N VAL A 76 6.80 7.21 -3.26
CA VAL A 76 7.41 5.87 -3.20
C VAL A 76 7.40 5.18 -4.57
N PHE A 77 6.31 5.29 -5.30
CA PHE A 77 6.16 4.69 -6.63
C PHE A 77 6.98 5.36 -7.73
N MET A 78 7.41 6.61 -7.56
CA MET A 78 8.15 7.36 -8.57
C MET A 78 9.62 7.54 -8.23
N LEU A 79 9.96 7.39 -6.94
CA LEU A 79 11.31 7.46 -6.42
C LEU A 79 12.22 6.42 -7.09
N ASP A 80 13.39 6.89 -7.49
CA ASP A 80 14.56 6.06 -7.75
C ASP A 80 15.29 5.81 -6.43
N ARG A 81 15.20 4.58 -5.93
CA ARG A 81 15.72 4.17 -4.62
C ARG A 81 17.23 4.33 -4.52
N ASP A 82 17.97 4.15 -5.62
CA ASP A 82 19.43 4.22 -5.62
C ASP A 82 19.95 5.63 -5.32
N THR A 83 19.11 6.63 -5.56
CA THR A 83 19.43 8.04 -5.32
C THR A 83 19.07 8.51 -3.91
N LEU A 84 18.44 7.66 -3.10
CA LEU A 84 18.05 7.97 -1.74
C LEU A 84 19.22 7.71 -0.78
N ALA A 85 19.56 8.72 0.02
CA ALA A 85 20.61 8.61 1.03
C ALA A 85 20.28 7.51 2.07
N GLY A 86 21.21 6.57 2.25
CA GLY A 86 21.05 5.47 3.22
C GLY A 86 20.18 4.31 2.73
N ALA A 87 19.74 4.30 1.47
CA ALA A 87 19.07 3.13 0.92
C ALA A 87 20.03 1.94 0.77
N VAL A 88 19.61 0.77 1.27
CA VAL A 88 20.29 -0.50 1.01
C VAL A 88 20.26 -0.78 -0.49
N ARG A 89 21.45 -0.94 -1.09
CA ARG A 89 21.68 -1.09 -2.54
C ARG A 89 21.02 -2.33 -3.15
N ASP A 90 20.81 -3.37 -2.35
CA ASP A 90 20.18 -4.62 -2.78
C ASP A 90 19.22 -5.10 -1.66
N PRO A 91 17.97 -4.64 -1.68
CA PRO A 91 16.97 -4.99 -0.66
C PRO A 91 16.49 -6.44 -0.78
N GLU A 92 16.59 -7.01 -1.96
CA GLU A 92 16.11 -8.36 -2.31
C GLU A 92 17.12 -9.44 -1.89
N SER A 93 18.40 -9.11 -1.75
CA SER A 93 19.35 -9.95 -1.01
C SER A 93 19.28 -9.81 0.51
N SER A 94 18.45 -8.90 1.05
CA SER A 94 18.27 -8.76 2.49
C SER A 94 17.66 -10.02 3.11
N ILE A 95 18.24 -10.47 4.23
CA ILE A 95 17.66 -11.55 5.05
C ILE A 95 16.24 -11.22 5.50
N GLU A 96 15.95 -9.95 5.78
CA GLU A 96 14.61 -9.50 6.18
C GLU A 96 13.62 -9.57 5.02
N GLY A 97 14.09 -9.29 3.79
CA GLY A 97 13.29 -9.42 2.58
C GLY A 97 12.88 -10.87 2.33
N LYS A 98 13.83 -11.80 2.49
CA LYS A 98 13.57 -13.25 2.38
C LYS A 98 12.59 -13.76 3.43
N TRP A 99 12.72 -13.30 4.68
CA TRP A 99 11.77 -13.66 5.74
C TRP A 99 10.36 -13.15 5.45
N TYR A 100 10.24 -11.91 4.96
CA TYR A 100 8.96 -11.33 4.57
C TYR A 100 8.34 -12.07 3.38
N GLU A 101 9.10 -12.32 2.32
CA GLU A 101 8.63 -13.06 1.15
C GLU A 101 8.12 -14.45 1.54
N LYS A 102 8.89 -15.17 2.35
CA LYS A 102 8.49 -16.49 2.89
C LYS A 102 7.21 -16.40 3.74
N ALA A 103 7.05 -15.35 4.54
CA ALA A 103 5.84 -15.11 5.32
C ALA A 103 4.62 -14.84 4.44
N VAL A 104 4.76 -13.99 3.42
CA VAL A 104 3.69 -13.64 2.48
C VAL A 104 3.24 -14.85 1.66
N PHE A 105 4.18 -15.63 1.11
CA PHE A 105 3.82 -16.84 0.35
C PHE A 105 3.10 -17.87 1.22
N GLY A 106 3.51 -18.03 2.49
CA GLY A 106 2.81 -18.89 3.44
C GLY A 106 1.38 -18.41 3.70
N ALA A 107 1.22 -17.14 4.08
CA ALA A 107 -0.09 -16.56 4.38
C ALA A 107 -1.05 -16.55 3.18
N PHE A 108 -0.52 -16.43 1.96
CA PHE A 108 -1.33 -16.48 0.75
C PHE A 108 -2.06 -17.83 0.58
N HIS A 109 -1.37 -18.94 0.84
CA HIS A 109 -1.99 -20.27 0.75
C HIS A 109 -3.03 -20.48 1.84
N ASP A 110 -2.76 -19.97 3.05
CA ASP A 110 -3.70 -20.02 4.16
C ASP A 110 -4.96 -19.20 3.86
N LEU A 111 -4.83 -18.03 3.22
CA LEU A 111 -5.97 -17.25 2.74
C LEU A 111 -6.76 -17.96 1.65
N ILE A 112 -6.11 -18.64 0.69
CA ILE A 112 -6.83 -19.44 -0.32
C ILE A 112 -7.68 -20.52 0.39
N ALA A 113 -7.07 -21.26 1.33
CA ALA A 113 -7.76 -22.31 2.06
C ALA A 113 -8.90 -21.73 2.91
N LEU A 114 -8.64 -20.68 3.68
CA LEU A 114 -9.61 -20.06 4.57
C LEU A 114 -10.76 -19.41 3.81
N CYS A 115 -10.48 -18.65 2.75
CA CYS A 115 -11.52 -18.03 1.94
C CYS A 115 -12.35 -19.09 1.19
N GLY A 116 -11.71 -20.14 0.67
CA GLY A 116 -12.42 -21.24 0.02
C GLY A 116 -13.35 -22.00 0.97
N LEU A 117 -12.84 -22.40 2.14
CA LEU A 117 -13.62 -23.07 3.17
C LEU A 117 -14.70 -22.16 3.77
N GLY A 118 -14.37 -20.88 3.99
CA GLY A 118 -15.30 -19.86 4.47
C GLY A 118 -16.45 -19.64 3.49
N ALA A 119 -16.16 -19.48 2.19
CA ALA A 119 -17.17 -19.35 1.15
C ALA A 119 -18.07 -20.59 1.08
N MET A 120 -17.49 -21.79 1.15
CA MET A 120 -18.25 -23.04 1.20
C MET A 120 -19.17 -23.09 2.43
N ALA A 121 -18.67 -22.77 3.62
CA ALA A 121 -19.44 -22.79 4.86
C ALA A 121 -20.59 -21.78 4.84
N LEU A 122 -20.32 -20.53 4.43
CA LEU A 122 -21.35 -19.49 4.31
C LEU A 122 -22.44 -19.89 3.32
N GLY A 123 -22.07 -20.48 2.17
CA GLY A 123 -23.02 -20.95 1.16
C GLY A 123 -23.88 -22.13 1.64
N LEU A 124 -23.28 -23.12 2.32
CA LEU A 124 -24.01 -24.28 2.83
C LEU A 124 -24.94 -23.94 3.99
N LEU A 125 -24.46 -23.11 4.92
CA LEU A 125 -25.22 -22.70 6.10
C LEU A 125 -26.20 -21.55 5.81
N ARG A 126 -26.15 -20.98 4.60
CA ARG A 126 -26.95 -19.82 4.17
C ARG A 126 -26.85 -18.65 5.17
N ILE A 127 -25.63 -18.37 5.61
CA ILE A 127 -25.34 -17.27 6.52
C ILE A 127 -25.09 -16.02 5.69
N ASP A 128 -25.93 -15.01 5.85
CA ASP A 128 -25.74 -13.70 5.26
C ASP A 128 -24.79 -12.87 6.13
N VAL A 129 -23.67 -12.46 5.54
CA VAL A 129 -22.67 -11.61 6.20
C VAL A 129 -22.53 -10.32 5.41
N GLU A 130 -22.44 -9.19 6.12
CA GLU A 130 -22.18 -7.90 5.49
C GLU A 130 -20.82 -7.93 4.75
N PRO A 131 -20.77 -7.69 3.42
CA PRO A 131 -19.54 -7.83 2.63
C PRO A 131 -18.40 -6.94 3.11
N VAL A 132 -18.71 -5.73 3.62
CA VAL A 132 -17.72 -4.79 4.14
C VAL A 132 -17.03 -5.38 5.37
N MET A 133 -17.80 -5.90 6.32
CA MET A 133 -17.25 -6.55 7.52
C MET A 133 -16.43 -7.79 7.16
N LEU A 134 -16.89 -8.58 6.18
CA LEU A 134 -16.17 -9.77 5.72
C LEU A 134 -14.79 -9.40 5.15
N LEU A 135 -14.72 -8.40 4.26
CA LEU A 135 -13.47 -7.95 3.66
C LEU A 135 -12.51 -7.34 4.70
N VAL A 136 -13.03 -6.54 5.63
CA VAL A 136 -12.21 -6.02 6.74
C VAL A 136 -11.63 -7.16 7.57
N GLY A 137 -12.45 -8.17 7.90
CA GLY A 137 -12.01 -9.35 8.63
C GLY A 137 -10.91 -10.11 7.90
N VAL A 138 -11.08 -10.35 6.60
CA VAL A 138 -10.08 -11.05 5.76
C VAL A 138 -8.77 -10.27 5.68
N VAL A 139 -8.82 -8.95 5.48
CA VAL A 139 -7.60 -8.11 5.41
C VAL A 139 -6.87 -8.07 6.74
N LEU A 140 -7.59 -7.92 7.86
CA LEU A 140 -6.99 -7.95 9.20
C LEU A 140 -6.35 -9.31 9.50
N LEU A 141 -7.04 -10.40 9.16
CA LEU A 141 -6.51 -11.75 9.34
C LEU A 141 -5.26 -11.96 8.48
N ALA A 142 -5.27 -11.51 7.22
CA ALA A 142 -4.11 -11.56 6.34
C ALA A 142 -2.90 -10.81 6.93
N ALA A 143 -3.12 -9.58 7.40
CA ALA A 143 -2.07 -8.75 7.99
C ALA A 143 -1.50 -9.39 9.28
N VAL A 144 -2.36 -9.95 10.13
CA VAL A 144 -1.96 -10.64 11.36
C VAL A 144 -1.19 -11.93 11.04
N ASP A 145 -1.64 -12.74 10.08
CA ASP A 145 -0.94 -13.98 9.70
C ASP A 145 0.47 -13.67 9.15
N VAL A 146 0.58 -12.73 8.20
CA VAL A 146 1.87 -12.29 7.67
C VAL A 146 2.78 -11.78 8.80
N LEU A 147 2.25 -10.95 9.71
CA LEU A 147 3.02 -10.41 10.82
C LEU A 147 3.51 -11.50 11.77
N VAL A 148 2.62 -12.37 12.24
CA VAL A 148 2.96 -13.47 13.16
C VAL A 148 3.98 -14.39 12.51
N ARG A 149 3.75 -14.79 11.25
CA ARG A 149 4.65 -15.68 10.51
C ARG A 149 6.01 -15.05 10.28
N TYR A 150 6.06 -13.77 9.94
CA TYR A 150 7.30 -13.02 9.84
C TYR A 150 8.08 -13.02 11.16
N LEU A 151 7.42 -12.74 12.29
CA LEU A 151 8.06 -12.74 13.60
C LEU A 151 8.58 -14.12 14.01
N VAL A 152 7.85 -15.19 13.66
CA VAL A 152 8.28 -16.57 13.91
C VAL A 152 9.49 -16.93 13.05
N ILE A 153 9.46 -16.65 11.74
CA ILE A 153 10.58 -16.93 10.83
C ILE A 153 11.82 -16.15 11.28
N LYS A 154 11.66 -14.86 11.57
CA LYS A 154 12.73 -14.00 12.10
C LYS A 154 13.36 -14.57 13.37
N LYS A 155 12.55 -15.12 14.29
CA LYS A 155 13.05 -15.72 15.53
C LYS A 155 13.79 -17.05 15.32
N VAL A 156 13.42 -17.81 14.28
CA VAL A 156 14.02 -19.12 13.99
C VAL A 156 15.29 -19.00 13.16
N GLU A 157 15.34 -18.03 12.24
CA GLU A 157 16.43 -17.87 11.26
C GLU A 157 17.38 -16.71 11.58
N GLY A 158 17.07 -15.86 12.57
CA GLY A 158 17.88 -14.71 13.01
C GLY A 158 18.46 -14.90 14.41
#